data_AF-A0A166P2T4-F1
#
_entry.id   AF-A0A166P2T4-F1
#
_cell.length_a   1.000
_cell.length_b   1.000
_cell.length_c   1.000
_cell.angle_alpha   90.00
_cell.angle_beta   90.00
_cell.angle_gamma   90.00
#
_symmetry.space_group_name_H-M   'P 1'
#
loop_
_entity.id
_entity.type
_entity.pdbx_description
1 polymer ?
#
loop_
_entity_poly.entity_id
_entity_poly.type
_entity_poly.pdbx_seq_one_letter_code
_entity_poly.pdbx_strand_id
1 'polypeptide(L)'
;MNTFDLGLSSQLKLRSAIPLPLRRRRVVKEARAKPSKPSTALQFSAAYLFCHPSPLSWQFVLVAYAIGGTANQNLFLAIQEITHNLTFPGIVPNKLLAVFVNLPIGVPYSAAFKKYHIEHHKHMGADGIDTDILTRFEYCA
;
A
#
# COMPACT_ATOMS: atom_id res chain seq x y z
N MET A 1 33.98 9.50 67.67
CA MET A 1 34.34 9.43 66.24
C MET A 1 33.52 8.30 65.63
N ASN A 2 32.66 8.61 64.65
CA ASN A 2 32.08 7.72 63.63
C ASN A 2 31.04 8.54 62.84
N THR A 3 31.40 9.00 61.63
CA THR A 3 30.97 8.44 60.32
C THR A 3 29.48 8.60 60.02
N PHE A 4 28.99 9.84 59.90
CA PHE A 4 27.67 10.12 59.30
C PHE A 4 27.62 11.56 58.74
N ASP A 5 28.62 11.98 57.96
CA ASP A 5 28.57 13.29 57.30
C ASP A 5 29.33 13.30 55.95
N LEU A 6 29.06 12.29 55.12
CA LEU A 6 29.58 12.20 53.75
C LEU A 6 28.48 11.65 52.84
N GLY A 7 27.40 12.41 52.64
CA GLY A 7 26.26 11.90 51.87
C GLY A 7 25.48 12.88 51.01
N LEU A 8 25.72 14.20 51.08
CA LEU A 8 24.79 15.15 50.46
C LEU A 8 25.40 16.26 49.58
N SER A 9 26.70 16.22 49.28
CA SER A 9 27.37 17.26 48.47
C SER A 9 27.97 16.77 47.15
N SER A 10 27.72 15.51 46.77
CA SER A 10 28.27 14.88 45.56
C SER A 10 27.24 14.57 44.47
N GLN A 11 25.97 14.96 44.65
CA GLN A 11 24.90 14.74 43.65
C GLN A 11 24.48 16.01 42.88
N LEU A 12 25.23 17.12 43.01
CA LEU A 12 24.92 18.38 42.30
C LEU A 12 26.06 18.88 41.40
N LYS A 13 26.95 17.98 40.95
CA LYS A 13 28.07 18.32 40.05
C LYS A 13 28.29 17.32 38.90
N LEU A 14 27.21 16.76 38.37
CA LEU A 14 27.23 15.90 37.17
C LEU A 14 26.07 16.23 36.21
N ARG A 15 25.88 17.52 35.89
CA ARG A 15 25.00 17.97 34.78
C ARG A 15 25.68 18.95 33.85
N SER A 16 26.99 18.79 33.63
CA SER A 16 27.71 19.48 32.57
C SER A 16 28.29 18.45 31.61
N ALA A 17 27.95 18.63 30.33
CA ALA A 17 28.56 17.99 29.16
C ALA A 17 28.14 16.54 28.87
N ILE A 18 26.86 16.34 28.53
CA ILE A 18 26.53 15.37 27.47
C ILE A 18 26.51 16.19 26.17
N PRO A 19 27.51 16.08 25.28
CA PRO A 19 27.39 16.67 23.96
C PRO A 19 26.26 15.92 23.24
N LEU A 20 25.12 16.58 23.06
CA LEU A 20 24.09 16.14 22.14
C LEU A 20 24.78 15.87 20.79
N PRO A 21 24.63 14.68 20.17
CA PRO A 21 25.20 14.44 18.87
C PRO A 21 24.65 15.51 17.93
N LEU A 22 25.53 16.41 17.49
CA LEU A 22 25.22 17.40 16.46
C LEU A 22 24.53 16.63 15.34
N ARG A 23 23.24 16.93 15.15
CA ARG A 23 22.41 16.41 14.07
C ARG A 23 23.18 16.69 12.79
N ARG A 24 24.00 15.71 12.35
CA ARG A 24 24.64 15.70 11.05
C ARG A 24 23.49 15.95 10.11
N ARG A 25 23.42 17.14 9.51
CA ARG A 25 22.60 17.38 8.34
C ARG A 25 23.17 16.40 7.34
N ARG A 26 22.59 15.20 7.31
CA ARG A 26 22.76 14.24 6.23
C ARG A 26 22.24 15.05 5.08
N VAL A 27 23.15 15.66 4.32
CA VAL A 27 22.87 16.18 3.00
C VAL A 27 22.35 14.95 2.30
N VAL A 28 21.01 14.83 2.29
CA VAL A 28 20.33 13.87 1.47
C VAL A 28 20.75 14.32 0.09
N LYS A 29 21.79 13.69 -0.45
CA LYS A 29 22.08 13.75 -1.87
C LYS A 29 20.81 13.21 -2.47
N GLU A 30 19.94 14.12 -2.85
CA GLU A 30 18.73 13.85 -3.59
C GLU A 30 19.24 13.22 -4.88
N ALA A 31 19.28 11.89 -4.87
CA ALA A 31 19.55 11.11 -6.06
C ALA A 31 18.36 11.40 -6.96
N ARG A 32 18.48 12.49 -7.73
CA ARG A 32 17.53 12.88 -8.74
C ARG A 32 17.51 11.72 -9.71
N ALA A 33 16.55 10.82 -9.52
CA ALA A 33 16.32 9.68 -10.38
C ALA A 33 16.22 10.24 -11.80
N LYS A 34 17.24 9.98 -12.61
CA LYS A 34 17.21 10.35 -14.02
C LYS A 34 15.97 9.65 -14.58
N PRO A 35 15.03 10.35 -15.22
CA PRO A 35 13.87 9.69 -15.80
C PRO A 35 14.41 8.62 -16.77
N SER A 36 14.23 7.35 -16.40
CA SER A 36 14.62 6.25 -17.26
C SER A 36 13.74 6.39 -18.49
N LYS A 37 14.38 6.61 -19.65
CA LYS A 37 13.66 6.64 -20.92
C LYS A 37 12.94 5.28 -21.02
N PRO A 38 11.62 5.25 -21.25
CA PRO A 38 10.92 3.97 -21.41
C PRO A 38 11.63 3.19 -22.50
N SER A 39 11.99 1.94 -22.22
CA SER A 39 12.82 1.11 -23.09
C SER A 39 12.27 1.18 -24.51
N THR A 40 13.07 1.64 -25.47
CA THR A 40 12.64 1.81 -26.87
C THR A 40 12.04 0.52 -27.45
N ALA A 41 12.57 -0.63 -27.04
CA ALA A 41 12.00 -1.94 -27.35
C ALA A 41 10.56 -2.14 -26.83
N LEU A 42 10.24 -1.68 -25.61
CA LEU A 42 8.89 -1.74 -25.05
C LEU A 42 7.92 -0.89 -25.88
N GLN A 43 8.37 0.30 -26.32
CA GLN A 43 7.56 1.19 -27.15
C GLN A 43 7.27 0.58 -28.52
N PHE A 44 8.28 0.00 -29.17
CA PHE A 44 8.11 -0.67 -30.47
C PHE A 44 7.28 -1.97 -30.36
N SER A 45 7.47 -2.77 -29.31
CA SER A 45 6.66 -3.96 -29.06
C SER A 45 5.20 -3.61 -28.81
N ALA A 46 4.94 -2.57 -28.01
CA ALA A 46 3.57 -2.06 -27.81
C ALA A 46 2.98 -1.56 -29.13
N ALA A 47 3.72 -0.74 -29.88
CA ALA A 47 3.26 -0.24 -31.18
C ALA A 47 2.96 -1.38 -32.17
N TYR A 48 3.79 -2.42 -32.22
CA TYR A 48 3.57 -3.59 -33.08
C TYR A 48 2.34 -4.39 -32.67
N LEU A 49 2.14 -4.63 -31.37
CA LEU A 49 0.98 -5.35 -30.84
C LEU A 49 -0.33 -4.56 -31.02
N PHE A 50 -0.28 -3.22 -30.98
CA PHE A 50 -1.45 -2.34 -31.16
C PHE A 50 -1.63 -1.81 -32.59
N CYS A 51 -0.80 -2.22 -33.56
CA CYS A 51 -0.87 -1.72 -34.93
C CYS A 51 -2.12 -2.23 -35.69
N HIS A 52 -2.62 -3.43 -35.35
CA HIS A 52 -3.81 -4.03 -35.98
C HIS A 52 -4.68 -4.84 -35.00
N PRO A 53 -5.29 -4.23 -33.98
CA PRO A 53 -6.16 -4.96 -33.07
C PRO A 53 -7.57 -5.02 -33.69
N SER A 54 -7.89 -6.12 -34.35
CA SER A 54 -9.27 -6.57 -34.25
C SER A 54 -9.53 -6.85 -32.77
N PRO A 55 -10.60 -6.32 -32.14
CA PRO A 55 -10.81 -6.36 -30.69
C PRO A 55 -10.91 -7.77 -30.08
N LEU A 56 -10.85 -8.82 -30.92
CA LEU A 56 -10.90 -10.23 -30.55
C LEU A 56 -9.73 -11.05 -31.14
N SER A 57 -8.67 -10.42 -31.63
CA SER A 57 -7.49 -11.17 -32.07
C SER A 57 -6.85 -11.89 -30.87
N TRP A 58 -6.37 -13.11 -31.07
CA TRP A 58 -5.81 -13.90 -29.98
C TRP A 58 -4.60 -13.20 -29.32
N GLN A 59 -3.81 -12.44 -30.11
CA GLN A 59 -2.71 -11.62 -29.58
C GLN A 59 -3.22 -10.49 -28.68
N PHE A 60 -4.28 -9.79 -29.10
CA PHE A 60 -4.88 -8.73 -28.31
C PHE A 60 -5.46 -9.28 -27.00
N VAL A 61 -6.16 -10.42 -27.05
CA VAL A 61 -6.70 -11.08 -25.85
C VAL A 61 -5.59 -11.51 -24.89
N LEU A 62 -4.49 -12.09 -25.39
CA LEU A 62 -3.35 -12.49 -24.54
C LEU A 62 -2.68 -11.30 -23.87
N VAL A 63 -2.45 -10.22 -24.61
CA VAL A 63 -1.85 -8.99 -24.08
C VAL A 63 -2.79 -8.31 -23.09
N ALA A 64 -4.08 -8.24 -23.40
CA ALA A 64 -5.10 -7.71 -22.50
C ALA A 64 -5.22 -8.55 -21.22
N TYR A 65 -5.14 -9.88 -21.32
CA TYR A 65 -5.15 -10.77 -20.17
C TYR A 65 -3.89 -10.60 -19.31
N ALA A 66 -2.71 -10.60 -19.92
CA ALA A 66 -1.46 -10.48 -19.18
C ALA A 66 -1.30 -9.08 -18.55
N ILE A 67 -1.44 -8.02 -19.34
CA ILE A 67 -1.22 -6.65 -18.87
C ILE A 67 -2.44 -6.15 -18.09
N GLY A 68 -3.64 -6.28 -18.68
CA GLY A 68 -4.89 -5.83 -18.05
C GLY A 68 -5.24 -6.64 -16.82
N GLY A 69 -5.07 -7.97 -16.85
CA GLY A 69 -5.28 -8.83 -15.68
C GLY A 69 -4.32 -8.49 -14.55
N THR A 70 -3.02 -8.32 -14.84
CA THR A 70 -2.04 -7.89 -13.83
C THR A 70 -2.35 -6.49 -13.28
N ALA A 71 -2.73 -5.55 -14.14
CA ALA A 71 -3.12 -4.21 -13.73
C ALA A 71 -4.36 -4.23 -12.83
N ASN A 72 -5.38 -5.04 -13.16
CA ASN A 72 -6.56 -5.23 -12.33
C ASN A 72 -6.20 -5.83 -10.97
N GLN A 73 -5.35 -6.86 -10.92
CA GLN A 73 -4.94 -7.47 -9.66
C GLN A 73 -4.22 -6.45 -8.76
N ASN A 74 -3.32 -5.65 -9.32
CA ASN A 74 -2.63 -4.60 -8.58
C ASN A 74 -3.60 -3.50 -8.11
N LEU A 75 -4.63 -3.19 -8.89
CA LEU A 75 -5.69 -2.26 -8.53
C LEU A 75 -6.46 -2.76 -7.29
N PHE A 76 -6.85 -4.04 -7.27
CA PHE A 76 -7.54 -4.64 -6.13
C PHE A 76 -6.68 -4.63 -4.86
N LEU A 77 -5.40 -4.97 -4.97
CA LEU A 77 -4.46 -4.90 -3.85
C LEU A 77 -4.29 -3.46 -3.34
N ALA A 78 -4.23 -2.47 -4.22
CA ALA A 78 -4.18 -1.07 -3.82
C ALA A 78 -5.45 -0.66 -3.07
N ILE A 79 -6.65 -1.04 -3.54
CA ILE A 79 -7.93 -0.76 -2.87
C ILE A 79 -7.97 -1.44 -1.49
N GLN A 80 -7.42 -2.64 -1.36
CA GLN A 80 -7.30 -3.34 -0.08
C GLN A 80 -6.44 -2.55 0.91
N GLU A 81 -5.24 -2.13 0.50
CA GLU A 81 -4.34 -1.35 1.36
C GLU A 81 -4.95 0.01 1.76
N ILE A 82 -5.60 0.70 0.81
CA ILE A 82 -6.31 1.98 1.04
C ILE A 82 -7.45 1.80 2.05
N THR A 83 -8.13 0.64 2.03
CA THR A 83 -9.22 0.31 2.96
C THR A 83 -8.74 0.31 4.42
N HIS A 84 -7.51 -0.19 4.65
CA HIS A 84 -6.82 -0.13 5.93
C HIS A 84 -6.24 1.26 6.28
N ASN A 85 -6.38 2.24 5.38
CA ASN A 85 -5.78 3.59 5.47
C ASN A 85 -4.25 3.58 5.61
N LEU A 86 -3.58 2.55 5.07
CA LEU A 86 -2.12 2.39 5.17
C LEU A 86 -1.35 3.16 4.09
N THR A 87 -2.02 3.65 3.05
CA THR A 87 -1.38 4.34 1.92
C THR A 87 -0.91 5.76 2.27
N PHE A 88 -1.65 6.50 3.11
CA PHE A 88 -1.29 7.85 3.54
C PHE A 88 -1.59 8.11 5.02
N PRO A 89 -0.85 9.01 5.68
CA PRO A 89 -1.18 9.48 7.03
C PRO A 89 -2.40 10.41 6.98
N GLY A 90 -3.61 9.83 7.02
CA GLY A 90 -4.87 10.57 7.11
C GLY A 90 -6.03 9.92 6.34
N ILE A 91 -7.26 10.04 6.86
CA ILE A 91 -8.44 9.35 6.29
C ILE A 91 -8.91 9.98 4.96
N VAL A 92 -8.85 11.31 4.87
CA VAL A 92 -9.33 12.08 3.71
C VAL A 92 -8.55 11.77 2.42
N PRO A 93 -7.20 11.80 2.39
CA PRO A 93 -6.45 11.47 1.17
C PRO A 93 -6.66 10.03 0.71
N ASN A 94 -6.77 9.08 1.65
CA ASN A 94 -7.08 7.67 1.33
C ASN A 94 -8.48 7.52 0.71
N LYS A 95 -9.50 8.24 1.20
CA LYS A 95 -10.84 8.23 0.60
C LYS A 95 -10.87 8.81 -0.82
N LEU A 96 -10.18 9.92 -1.05
CA LEU A 96 -10.09 10.53 -2.39
C LEU A 96 -9.38 9.60 -3.38
N LEU A 97 -8.28 8.97 -2.95
CA LEU A 97 -7.59 7.97 -3.77
C LEU A 97 -8.49 6.77 -4.05
N ALA A 98 -9.26 6.29 -3.06
CA ALA A 98 -10.20 5.19 -3.25
C ALA A 98 -11.29 5.49 -4.28
N VAL A 99 -11.76 6.74 -4.39
CA VAL A 99 -12.72 7.15 -5.43
C VAL A 99 -12.06 7.17 -6.79
N PHE A 100 -10.85 7.74 -6.89
CA PHE A 100 -10.10 7.84 -8.14
C PHE A 100 -9.74 6.47 -8.72
N VAL A 101 -9.20 5.58 -7.89
CA VAL A 101 -8.80 4.21 -8.24
C VAL A 101 -10.00 3.34 -8.61
N ASN A 102 -11.20 3.70 -8.15
CA ASN A 102 -12.44 2.99 -8.40
C ASN A 102 -13.19 3.43 -9.68
N LEU A 103 -12.82 4.58 -10.27
CA LEU A 103 -13.38 5.05 -11.56
C LEU A 103 -13.30 4.03 -12.71
N PRO A 104 -12.21 3.25 -12.91
CA PRO A 104 -12.13 2.27 -13.99
C PRO A 104 -13.11 1.10 -13.83
N ILE A 105 -13.58 0.84 -12.60
CA ILE A 105 -14.49 -0.28 -12.28
C ILE A 105 -15.95 0.11 -12.54
N GLY A 106 -16.27 1.41 -12.59
CA GLY A 106 -17.61 1.94 -12.91
C GLY A 106 -18.69 1.73 -11.84
N VAL A 107 -18.48 0.81 -10.90
CA VAL A 107 -19.31 0.60 -9.71
C VAL A 107 -18.56 1.02 -8.45
N PRO A 108 -19.23 1.46 -7.37
CA PRO A 108 -18.61 1.90 -6.12
C PRO A 108 -18.03 0.72 -5.29
N TYR A 109 -17.16 -0.08 -5.91
CA TYR A 109 -16.55 -1.27 -5.32
C TYR A 109 -15.76 -0.93 -4.06
N SER A 110 -14.93 0.13 -4.08
CA SER A 110 -14.11 0.52 -2.92
C SER A 110 -14.92 0.86 -1.67
N ALA A 111 -16.15 1.37 -1.82
CA ALA A 111 -17.04 1.68 -0.69
C ALA A 111 -17.69 0.43 -0.08
N ALA A 112 -18.17 -0.48 -0.94
CA ALA A 112 -18.74 -1.75 -0.50
C ALA A 112 -17.66 -2.66 0.10
N PHE A 113 -16.54 -2.80 -0.60
CA PHE A 113 -15.39 -3.59 -0.20
C PHE A 113 -14.90 -3.19 1.19
N LYS A 114 -14.80 -1.89 1.48
CA LYS A 114 -14.40 -1.42 2.81
C LYS A 114 -15.27 -1.94 3.94
N LYS A 115 -16.59 -2.03 3.74
CA LYS A 115 -17.52 -2.53 4.75
C LYS A 115 -17.34 -4.04 4.94
N TYR A 116 -17.39 -4.82 3.86
CA TYR A 116 -17.29 -6.27 3.91
C TYR A 116 -15.91 -6.76 4.34
N HIS A 117 -14.84 -6.12 3.88
CA HIS A 117 -13.45 -6.47 4.23
C HIS A 117 -13.15 -6.25 5.73
N ILE A 118 -13.69 -5.19 6.33
CA ILE A 118 -13.56 -4.96 7.77
C ILE A 118 -14.40 -5.99 8.55
N GLU A 119 -15.58 -6.34 8.05
CA GLU A 119 -16.45 -7.37 8.65
C GLU A 119 -15.78 -8.74 8.62
N HIS A 120 -15.19 -9.11 7.48
CA HIS A 120 -14.35 -10.30 7.32
C HIS A 120 -13.23 -10.31 8.37
N HIS A 121 -12.40 -9.26 8.45
CA HIS A 121 -11.32 -9.21 9.45
C HIS A 121 -11.81 -9.21 10.90
N LYS A 122 -13.01 -8.69 11.17
CA LYS A 122 -13.58 -8.64 12.52
C LYS A 122 -14.20 -9.98 12.94
N HIS A 123 -14.75 -10.73 12.00
CA HIS A 123 -15.46 -11.99 12.25
C HIS A 123 -14.92 -13.13 11.39
N MET A 124 -13.60 -13.19 11.16
CA MET A 124 -12.96 -14.19 10.29
C MET A 124 -13.44 -15.61 10.63
N GLY A 125 -14.06 -16.29 9.67
CA GLY A 125 -14.55 -17.66 9.83
C GLY A 125 -15.86 -17.82 10.61
N ALA A 126 -16.59 -16.73 10.89
CA ALA A 126 -17.89 -16.78 11.55
C ALA A 126 -19.01 -17.05 10.54
N ASP A 127 -19.59 -18.26 10.62
CA ASP A 127 -20.71 -18.71 9.78
C ASP A 127 -21.84 -17.67 9.66
N GLY A 128 -22.10 -17.23 8.43
CA GLY A 128 -23.20 -16.31 8.08
C GLY A 128 -22.94 -14.82 8.32
N ILE A 129 -21.79 -14.42 8.86
CA ILE A 129 -21.39 -13.02 9.07
C ILE A 129 -20.19 -12.67 8.18
N ASP A 130 -19.21 -13.57 8.10
CA ASP A 130 -18.13 -13.48 7.15
C ASP A 130 -18.68 -13.84 5.75
N THR A 131 -18.53 -12.93 4.79
CA THR A 131 -19.01 -13.16 3.42
C THR A 131 -18.04 -13.95 2.57
N ASP A 132 -16.80 -14.18 3.04
CA ASP A 132 -15.74 -14.87 2.29
C ASP A 132 -15.67 -16.37 2.61
N ILE A 133 -16.45 -16.84 3.59
CA ILE A 133 -16.60 -18.27 3.89
C ILE A 133 -17.56 -18.93 2.90
N LEU A 134 -17.12 -20.09 2.41
CA LEU A 134 -17.89 -20.96 1.53
C LEU A 134 -19.27 -21.23 2.16
N THR A 135 -20.30 -20.98 1.38
CA THR A 135 -21.66 -21.35 1.78
C THR A 135 -21.77 -22.87 1.85
N ARG A 136 -22.71 -23.38 2.65
CA ARG A 136 -22.91 -24.83 2.79
C ARG A 136 -23.18 -25.55 1.47
N PHE A 137 -23.71 -24.85 0.47
CA PHE A 137 -23.94 -25.38 -0.87
C PHE A 137 -22.62 -25.55 -1.66
N GLU A 138 -21.67 -24.64 -1.52
CA GLU A 138 -20.36 -24.72 -2.17
C GLU A 138 -19.45 -25.78 -1.54
N TYR A 139 -19.67 -26.11 -0.26
CA TYR A 139 -18.94 -27.18 0.43
C TYR A 139 -19.26 -28.60 -0.08
N CYS A 140 -20.41 -28.79 -0.74
CA CYS A 140 -20.92 -30.11 -1.13
C CYS A 140 -21.01 -30.34 -2.65
N ALA A 141 -20.53 -29.39 -3.46
CA ALA A 141 -20.40 -29.52 -4.91
C ALA A 141 -19.02 -30.06 -5.30
#